data_AF-A0A285RWK5-F1
#
_entry.id   AF-A0A285RWK5-F1
#
_cell.length_a   1.000
_cell.length_b   1.000
_cell.length_c   1.000
_cell.angle_alpha   90.00
_cell.angle_beta   90.00
_cell.angle_gamma   90.00
#
_symmetry.space_group_name_H-M   'P 1'
#
loop_
_entity.id
_entity.type
_entity.pdbx_description
1 polymer ?
#
loop_
_entity_poly.entity_id
_entity_poly.type
_entity_poly.pdbx_seq_one_letter_code
_entity_poly.pdbx_strand_id
1 'polypeptide(L)'
;MDDHGEILARLRRPKLLIHAARFGQRDYRRDRDLRRILGVAEVPAPAAALAALIAQEAALETARQAGAAQYSFLHQVELLIAILAESRARRAQRDLKSEPSTPRTSACPALAPSCRASALPNTSATESEPEDAPRRDTFGIAAGVEFPPGT
;
A
#
# COMPACT_ATOMS: atom_id res chain seq x y z
N MET A 1 0.46 11.27 -1.38
CA MET A 1 0.24 11.12 0.06
C MET A 1 -1.10 10.42 0.24
N ASP A 2 -1.10 9.23 0.84
CA ASP A 2 -2.06 8.15 0.56
C ASP A 2 -3.46 8.32 1.18
N ASP A 3 -4.44 8.53 0.30
CA ASP A 3 -5.89 8.61 0.56
C ASP A 3 -6.53 7.26 1.00
N HIS A 4 -5.71 6.22 1.22
CA HIS A 4 -6.12 4.90 1.71
C HIS A 4 -6.05 4.83 3.24
N GLY A 5 -5.22 5.68 3.85
CA GLY A 5 -5.09 5.75 5.31
C GLY A 5 -6.40 6.10 5.99
N GLU A 6 -7.23 6.94 5.38
CA GLU A 6 -8.50 7.41 5.97
C GLU A 6 -9.57 6.31 6.01
N ILE A 7 -9.68 5.49 4.94
CA ILE A 7 -10.58 4.33 4.90
C ILE A 7 -10.19 3.31 5.97
N LEU A 8 -8.89 3.12 6.16
CA LEU A 8 -8.35 2.18 7.13
C LEU A 8 -8.35 2.70 8.57
N ALA A 9 -8.22 4.01 8.79
CA ALA A 9 -8.27 4.62 10.12
C ALA A 9 -9.66 4.51 10.77
N ARG A 10 -10.71 4.34 9.95
CA ARG A 10 -12.07 4.04 10.41
C ARG A 10 -12.24 2.61 10.90
N LEU A 11 -11.33 1.70 10.53
CA LEU A 11 -11.24 0.35 11.08
C LEU A 11 -10.38 0.44 12.36
N ARG A 12 -10.86 -0.06 13.51
CA ARG A 12 -10.17 -0.02 14.83
C ARG A 12 -8.90 -0.91 14.87
N ARG A 13 -7.96 -0.71 13.95
CA ARG A 13 -6.88 -1.66 13.68
C ARG A 13 -5.57 -1.31 14.38
N PRO A 14 -4.81 -2.34 14.84
CA PRO A 14 -3.41 -2.19 15.19
C PRO A 14 -2.62 -1.72 13.96
N LYS A 15 -2.03 -0.52 14.03
CA LYS A 15 -1.36 0.13 12.88
C LYS A 15 -0.33 -0.77 12.18
N LEU A 16 0.34 -1.65 12.93
CA LEU A 16 1.30 -2.65 12.43
C LEU A 16 0.73 -3.55 11.31
N LEU A 17 -0.53 -3.99 11.44
CA LEU A 17 -1.20 -4.86 10.47
C LEU A 17 -1.36 -4.20 9.11
N ILE A 18 -1.66 -2.91 9.12
CA ILE A 18 -1.80 -2.12 7.89
C ILE A 18 -0.45 -1.99 7.20
N HIS A 19 0.65 -1.83 7.94
CA HIS A 19 1.99 -1.79 7.37
C HIS A 19 2.34 -3.12 6.68
N ALA A 20 2.10 -4.26 7.32
CA ALA A 20 2.31 -5.58 6.71
C ALA A 20 1.48 -5.74 5.43
N ALA A 21 0.21 -5.36 5.48
CA ALA A 21 -0.69 -5.46 4.32
C ALA A 21 -0.27 -4.56 3.14
N ARG A 22 0.38 -3.42 3.39
CA ARG A 22 0.94 -2.58 2.31
C ARG A 22 2.02 -3.29 1.52
N PHE A 23 2.91 -4.02 2.19
CA PHE A 23 3.95 -4.79 1.49
C PHE A 23 3.33 -5.97 0.71
N GLY A 24 2.35 -6.65 1.31
CA GLY A 24 1.67 -7.79 0.68
C GLY A 24 0.81 -7.45 -0.54
N GLN A 25 0.48 -6.18 -0.79
CA GLN A 25 -0.23 -5.77 -2.02
C GLN A 25 0.53 -6.05 -3.30
N ARG A 26 1.88 -6.10 -3.25
CA ARG A 26 2.70 -6.37 -4.45
C ARG A 26 2.52 -7.80 -4.97
N ASP A 27 2.25 -8.73 -4.06
CA ASP A 27 2.12 -10.15 -4.36
C ASP A 27 0.65 -10.60 -4.54
N TYR A 28 -0.28 -9.66 -4.38
CA TYR A 28 -1.71 -9.91 -4.47
C TYR A 28 -2.13 -10.28 -5.90
N ARG A 29 -2.73 -11.47 -6.06
CA ARG A 29 -3.31 -11.94 -7.31
C ARG A 29 -4.81 -12.10 -7.15
N ARG A 30 -5.55 -11.16 -7.75
CA ARG A 30 -7.02 -11.04 -7.66
C ARG A 30 -7.74 -12.38 -7.77
N ASP A 31 -7.52 -13.14 -8.84
CA ASP A 31 -8.27 -14.38 -9.10
C ASP A 31 -8.01 -15.49 -8.09
N ARG A 32 -6.74 -15.65 -7.67
CA ARG A 32 -6.34 -16.68 -6.71
C ARG A 32 -6.77 -16.32 -5.29
N ASP A 33 -6.45 -15.09 -4.88
CA ASP A 33 -6.55 -14.66 -3.49
C ASP A 33 -8.01 -14.38 -3.11
N LEU A 34 -8.83 -13.78 -4.00
CA LEU A 34 -10.26 -13.60 -3.70
C LEU A 34 -11.01 -14.92 -3.57
N ARG A 35 -10.75 -15.88 -4.46
CA ARG A 35 -11.40 -17.21 -4.38
C ARG A 35 -11.05 -17.90 -3.06
N ARG A 36 -9.78 -17.82 -2.64
CA ARG A 36 -9.31 -18.39 -1.37
C ARG A 36 -9.90 -17.69 -0.15
N ILE A 37 -9.93 -16.35 -0.14
CA ILE A 37 -10.39 -15.56 1.02
C ILE A 37 -11.91 -15.61 1.16
N LEU A 38 -12.66 -15.46 0.06
CA LEU A 38 -14.12 -15.45 0.08
C LEU A 38 -14.74 -16.85 -0.02
N GLY A 39 -13.96 -17.88 -0.40
CA GLY A 39 -14.46 -19.24 -0.59
C GLY A 39 -15.42 -19.36 -1.78
N VAL A 40 -15.29 -18.49 -2.79
CA VAL A 40 -16.18 -18.44 -3.96
C VAL A 40 -15.53 -19.07 -5.19
N ALA A 41 -16.34 -19.71 -6.04
CA ALA A 41 -15.86 -20.31 -7.29
C ALA A 41 -15.55 -19.25 -8.37
N GLU A 42 -16.36 -18.18 -8.41
CA GLU A 42 -16.24 -17.09 -9.38
C GLU A 42 -15.90 -15.78 -8.66
N VAL A 43 -15.05 -14.96 -9.29
CA VAL A 43 -14.56 -13.71 -8.71
C VAL A 43 -15.60 -12.61 -8.94
N PRO A 44 -16.17 -12.01 -7.87
CA PRO A 44 -17.19 -10.98 -8.03
C PRO A 44 -16.62 -9.67 -8.58
N ALA A 45 -17.53 -8.81 -9.04
CA ALA A 45 -17.20 -7.44 -9.40
C ALA A 45 -16.53 -6.71 -8.21
N PRO A 46 -15.57 -5.80 -8.45
CA PRO A 46 -14.74 -5.22 -7.39
C PRO A 46 -15.52 -4.47 -6.31
N ALA A 47 -16.67 -3.88 -6.64
CA ALA A 47 -17.54 -3.25 -5.66
C ALA A 47 -18.20 -4.29 -4.71
N ALA A 48 -18.66 -5.41 -5.26
CA ALA A 48 -19.24 -6.49 -4.47
C ALA A 48 -18.18 -7.24 -3.66
N ALA A 49 -17.00 -7.48 -4.26
CA ALA A 49 -15.84 -8.04 -3.60
C ALA A 49 -15.44 -7.21 -2.36
N LEU A 50 -15.30 -5.89 -2.53
CA LEU A 50 -14.93 -4.98 -1.44
C LEU A 50 -15.95 -5.02 -0.29
N ALA A 51 -17.25 -5.02 -0.59
CA ALA A 51 -18.29 -5.09 0.42
C ALA A 51 -18.22 -6.39 1.24
N ALA A 52 -18.02 -7.52 0.56
CA ALA A 52 -17.87 -8.83 1.22
C ALA A 52 -16.62 -8.89 2.11
N LEU A 53 -15.48 -8.35 1.63
CA LEU A 53 -14.23 -8.31 2.40
C LEU A 53 -14.35 -7.45 3.66
N ILE A 54 -15.04 -6.30 3.58
CA ILE A 54 -15.29 -5.43 4.74
C ILE A 54 -16.15 -6.16 5.78
N ALA A 55 -17.19 -6.88 5.34
CA ALA A 55 -18.06 -7.63 6.25
C ALA A 55 -17.30 -8.77 6.96
N GLN A 56 -16.47 -9.53 6.22
CA GLN A 56 -15.64 -10.58 6.80
C GLN A 56 -14.61 -10.03 7.80
N GLU A 57 -14.02 -8.87 7.51
CA GLU A 57 -13.12 -8.26 8.47
C GLU A 57 -13.82 -7.81 9.75
N ALA A 58 -14.99 -7.19 9.67
CA ALA A 58 -15.75 -6.79 10.86
C ALA A 58 -16.08 -8.01 11.75
N ALA A 59 -16.38 -9.15 11.12
CA ALA A 59 -16.59 -10.42 11.82
C ALA A 59 -15.30 -10.91 12.52
N LEU A 60 -14.14 -10.84 11.86
CA LEU A 60 -12.85 -11.19 12.47
C LEU A 60 -12.47 -10.26 13.62
N GLU A 61 -12.73 -8.96 13.51
CA GLU A 61 -12.44 -8.01 14.57
C GLU A 61 -13.33 -8.29 15.80
N THR A 62 -14.58 -8.68 15.58
CA THR A 62 -15.47 -9.15 16.65
C THR A 62 -14.93 -10.42 17.30
N ALA A 63 -14.47 -11.39 16.51
CA ALA A 63 -13.86 -12.62 17.00
C ALA A 63 -12.58 -12.35 17.81
N ARG A 64 -11.76 -11.38 17.39
CA ARG A 64 -10.57 -10.93 18.11
C ARG A 64 -10.92 -10.34 19.47
N GLN A 65 -11.94 -9.49 19.53
CA GLN A 65 -12.40 -8.86 20.78
C GLN A 65 -13.01 -9.89 21.75
N ALA A 66 -13.68 -10.91 21.22
CA ALA A 66 -14.22 -12.01 22.01
C ALA A 66 -13.16 -13.04 22.42
N GLY A 67 -11.91 -12.94 21.94
CA GLY A 67 -10.85 -13.94 22.20
C GLY A 67 -11.18 -15.32 21.62
N ALA A 68 -11.92 -15.36 20.52
CA ALA A 68 -12.45 -16.61 19.98
C ALA A 68 -11.35 -17.49 19.37
N ALA A 69 -11.43 -18.81 19.57
CA ALA A 69 -10.41 -19.76 19.12
C ALA A 69 -10.22 -19.82 17.59
N GLN A 70 -11.26 -19.45 16.83
CA GLN A 70 -11.25 -19.37 15.37
C GLN A 70 -10.59 -18.11 14.81
N TYR A 71 -10.14 -17.18 15.66
CA TYR A 71 -9.47 -15.96 15.22
C TYR A 71 -8.09 -16.30 14.62
N SER A 72 -7.88 -15.91 13.36
CA SER A 72 -6.58 -16.03 12.69
C SER A 72 -6.07 -14.66 12.27
N PHE A 73 -4.94 -14.26 12.85
CA PHE A 73 -4.23 -13.03 12.48
C PHE A 73 -3.78 -13.06 11.01
N LEU A 74 -3.31 -14.21 10.51
CA LEU A 74 -2.91 -14.36 9.12
C LEU A 74 -4.07 -14.06 8.18
N HIS A 75 -5.26 -14.58 8.48
CA HIS A 75 -6.45 -14.29 7.69
C HIS A 75 -6.83 -12.80 7.74
N GLN A 76 -6.64 -12.13 8.87
CA GLN A 76 -6.88 -10.69 9.00
C GLN A 76 -5.92 -9.85 8.14
N VAL A 77 -4.65 -10.27 8.01
CA VAL A 77 -3.67 -9.64 7.10
C VAL A 77 -4.09 -9.84 5.65
N GLU A 78 -4.52 -11.04 5.27
CA GLU A 78 -4.98 -11.34 3.91
C GLU A 78 -6.19 -10.49 3.51
N LEU A 79 -7.17 -10.36 4.40
CA LEU A 79 -8.32 -9.49 4.21
C LEU A 79 -7.90 -8.02 4.04
N LEU A 80 -6.93 -7.53 4.81
CA LEU A 80 -6.38 -6.19 4.64
C LEU A 80 -5.74 -5.96 3.29
N ILE A 81 -4.90 -6.90 2.86
CA ILE A 81 -4.23 -6.85 1.56
C ILE A 81 -5.30 -6.76 0.46
N ALA A 82 -6.31 -7.64 0.52
CA ALA A 82 -7.38 -7.68 -0.45
C ALA A 82 -8.23 -6.39 -0.46
N ILE A 83 -8.62 -5.87 0.71
CA ILE A 83 -9.38 -4.60 0.81
C ILE A 83 -8.59 -3.45 0.18
N LEU A 84 -7.29 -3.35 0.49
CA LEU A 84 -6.46 -2.29 -0.04
C LEU A 84 -6.30 -2.41 -1.56
N ALA A 85 -5.99 -3.60 -2.06
CA ALA A 85 -5.85 -3.86 -3.48
C ALA A 85 -7.14 -3.57 -4.26
N GLU A 86 -8.29 -4.08 -3.79
CA GLU A 86 -9.59 -3.84 -4.44
C GLU A 86 -10.01 -2.37 -4.35
N SER A 87 -9.68 -1.66 -3.26
CA SER A 87 -9.95 -0.22 -3.15
C SER A 87 -9.21 0.60 -4.22
N ARG A 88 -7.95 0.24 -4.50
CA ARG A 88 -7.14 0.85 -5.57
C ARG A 88 -7.70 0.48 -6.95
N ALA A 89 -8.04 -0.79 -7.17
CA ALA A 89 -8.63 -1.24 -8.44
C ALA A 89 -9.94 -0.50 -8.74
N ARG A 90 -10.80 -0.32 -7.73
CA ARG A 90 -12.04 0.44 -7.86
C ARG A 90 -11.82 1.91 -8.17
N ARG A 91 -10.81 2.56 -7.55
CA ARG A 91 -10.44 3.95 -7.88
C ARG A 91 -10.03 4.07 -9.35
N ALA A 92 -9.12 3.21 -9.81
CA ALA A 92 -8.70 3.18 -11.21
C ALA A 92 -9.86 2.93 -12.19
N GLN A 93 -10.81 2.05 -11.86
CA GLN A 93 -12.01 1.82 -12.68
C GLN A 93 -12.94 3.02 -12.76
N ARG A 94 -13.12 3.76 -11.66
CA ARG A 94 -13.89 5.01 -11.68
C ARG A 94 -13.23 6.02 -12.60
N ASP A 95 -11.90 6.12 -12.56
CA ASP A 95 -11.16 7.10 -13.36
C ASP A 95 -11.28 6.77 -14.85
N LEU A 96 -11.13 5.50 -15.24
CA LEU A 96 -11.36 5.02 -16.60
C LEU A 96 -12.81 5.25 -17.08
N LYS A 97 -13.80 5.01 -16.21
CA LYS A 97 -15.22 5.24 -16.55
C LYS A 97 -15.60 6.72 -16.53
N SER A 98 -14.77 7.58 -15.95
CA SER A 98 -15.00 9.01 -15.87
C SER A 98 -14.54 9.79 -17.11
N GLU A 99 -14.12 9.13 -18.19
CA GLU A 99 -13.91 9.78 -19.49
C GLU A 99 -15.19 10.52 -19.92
N PRO A 100 -15.19 11.87 -19.95
CA PRO A 100 -16.27 12.63 -20.52
C PRO A 100 -15.92 12.95 -21.97
N SER A 101 -16.87 12.68 -22.86
CA SER A 101 -17.04 13.39 -24.12
C SER A 101 -17.29 14.88 -23.86
N THR A 102 -16.24 15.66 -23.56
CA THR A 102 -16.07 17.11 -23.84
C THR A 102 -14.81 17.61 -23.15
N PRO A 103 -14.03 18.50 -23.79
CA PRO A 103 -12.84 19.05 -23.19
C PRO A 103 -13.26 19.87 -21.97
N ARG A 104 -12.75 19.51 -20.79
CA ARG A 104 -12.75 20.40 -19.64
C ARG A 104 -11.78 21.53 -19.93
N THR A 105 -12.23 22.49 -20.75
CA THR A 105 -11.77 23.87 -20.67
C THR A 105 -12.25 24.38 -19.31
N SER A 106 -11.49 24.10 -18.27
CA SER A 106 -11.54 24.85 -17.02
C SER A 106 -10.12 25.20 -16.63
N ALA A 107 -9.65 26.23 -17.32
CA ALA A 107 -8.74 27.26 -16.82
C ALA A 107 -7.38 26.79 -16.27
N CYS A 108 -6.39 26.78 -17.17
CA CYS A 108 -5.20 27.58 -16.88
C CYS A 108 -5.64 29.02 -16.58
N PRO A 109 -5.26 29.64 -15.45
CA PRO A 109 -5.38 31.09 -15.33
C PRO A 109 -4.25 31.70 -16.16
N ALA A 110 -4.50 31.85 -17.46
CA ALA A 110 -3.69 32.66 -18.34
C ALA A 110 -4.29 34.08 -18.37
N LEU A 111 -3.80 34.94 -17.47
CA LEU A 111 -3.75 36.41 -17.58
C LEU A 111 -2.63 36.87 -16.60
N ALA A 112 -1.36 36.56 -16.87
CA ALA A 112 -0.31 37.42 -17.49
C ALA A 112 0.27 38.53 -16.56
N PRO A 113 1.46 39.12 -16.79
CA PRO A 113 2.73 38.63 -17.33
C PRO A 113 3.95 39.02 -16.44
N SER A 114 4.92 38.13 -16.21
CA SER A 114 6.31 38.56 -15.93
C SER A 114 7.28 37.41 -16.22
N CYS A 115 7.40 37.08 -17.50
CA CYS A 115 8.64 36.49 -17.98
C CYS A 115 9.67 37.62 -18.02
N ARG A 116 10.65 37.60 -17.12
CA ARG A 116 11.90 38.35 -17.34
C ARG A 116 13.05 37.36 -17.37
N ALA A 117 13.38 36.94 -18.59
CA ALA A 117 14.65 36.36 -18.92
C ALA A 117 15.76 37.41 -18.76
N SER A 118 16.78 37.10 -17.97
CA SER A 118 18.14 37.68 -17.97
C SER A 118 18.90 36.90 -16.90
N ALA A 119 20.11 36.40 -17.05
CA ALA A 119 21.01 36.11 -18.15
C ALA A 119 22.07 35.19 -17.50
N LEU A 120 22.66 34.26 -18.26
CA LEU A 120 23.92 33.62 -17.86
C LEU A 120 25.04 34.68 -17.80
N PRO A 121 26.10 34.48 -17.00
CA PRO A 121 27.27 33.89 -17.63
C PRO A 121 27.99 32.80 -16.80
N ASN A 122 28.42 31.76 -17.53
CA ASN A 122 29.73 31.10 -17.50
C ASN A 122 30.84 31.86 -16.71
N THR A 123 31.78 31.26 -15.98
CA THR A 123 32.72 30.18 -16.36
C THR A 123 33.58 29.78 -15.14
N SER A 124 33.98 28.50 -15.09
CA SER A 124 35.29 27.94 -14.61
C SER A 124 35.96 28.41 -13.31
N ALA A 125 36.18 27.47 -12.39
CA ALA A 125 37.38 27.36 -11.51
C ALA A 125 37.33 25.97 -10.82
N THR A 126 38.06 24.97 -11.32
CA THR A 126 39.38 24.49 -10.81
C THR A 126 39.30 23.66 -9.51
N GLU A 127 39.70 22.39 -9.65
CA GLU A 127 40.48 21.53 -8.72
C GLU A 127 40.15 21.60 -7.21
N SER A 128 39.95 20.50 -6.50
CA SER A 128 41.00 19.51 -6.24
C SER A 128 40.39 18.28 -5.54
N GLU A 129 40.74 17.07 -5.99
CA GLU A 129 40.82 15.92 -5.08
C GLU A 129 42.00 16.16 -4.10
N PRO A 130 42.04 15.49 -2.93
CA PRO A 130 42.68 14.18 -2.92
C PRO A 130 42.01 13.12 -2.03
N GLU A 131 42.33 11.88 -2.41
CA GLU A 131 42.46 10.65 -1.62
C GLU A 131 42.52 10.81 -0.09
N ASP A 132 41.85 9.90 0.65
CA ASP A 132 42.58 8.89 1.44
C ASP A 132 41.64 7.76 1.88
N ALA A 133 42.23 6.59 2.13
CA ALA A 133 41.62 5.27 2.04
C ALA A 133 41.06 4.72 3.40
N PRO A 134 41.03 3.39 3.68
CA PRO A 134 39.78 2.65 3.91
C PRO A 134 39.66 2.05 5.32
N ARG A 135 38.44 1.75 5.83
CA ARG A 135 38.27 0.69 6.86
C ARG A 135 36.99 -0.11 6.70
N ARG A 136 37.22 -1.41 6.48
CA ARG A 136 36.31 -2.53 6.74
C ARG A 136 35.78 -2.41 8.17
N ASP A 137 34.54 -2.82 8.39
CA ASP A 137 34.24 -3.76 9.48
C ASP A 137 32.99 -4.57 9.16
N THR A 138 33.26 -5.82 8.82
CA THR A 138 32.40 -6.98 9.03
C THR A 138 31.91 -7.03 10.48
N PHE A 139 30.60 -7.00 10.67
CA PHE A 139 29.92 -7.55 11.85
C PHE A 139 28.81 -8.43 11.27
N GLY A 140 28.78 -9.75 11.41
CA GLY A 140 29.22 -10.58 12.52
C GLY A 140 28.06 -11.53 12.77
N ILE A 141 28.18 -12.76 12.29
CA ILE A 141 27.22 -13.85 12.53
C ILE A 141 27.27 -14.23 14.01
N ALA A 142 26.12 -14.26 14.68
CA ALA A 142 25.85 -15.07 15.87
C ALA A 142 24.44 -15.65 15.66
N ALA A 143 24.29 -16.92 15.28
CA ALA A 143 24.41 -18.11 16.13
C ALA A 143 23.38 -18.12 17.29
N GLY A 144 22.42 -19.06 17.20
CA GLY A 144 21.87 -19.76 18.35
C GLY A 144 20.64 -19.15 19.04
N VAL A 145 19.44 -19.46 18.54
CA VAL A 145 18.29 -19.62 19.44
C VAL A 145 17.81 -21.06 19.29
N GLU A 146 18.28 -21.88 20.22
CA GLU A 146 17.92 -23.28 20.42
C GLU A 146 16.50 -23.33 21.02
N PHE A 147 15.62 -24.07 20.36
CA PHE A 147 14.22 -24.25 20.74
C PHE A 147 14.09 -25.58 21.50
N PRO A 148 13.61 -25.61 22.76
CA PRO A 148 13.39 -26.87 23.46
C PRO A 148 12.10 -27.57 22.95
N PRO A 149 12.08 -28.91 22.83
CA PRO A 149 10.86 -29.66 22.52
C PRO A 149 9.92 -29.72 23.74
N GLY A 150 8.63 -29.60 23.47
CA GLY A 150 7.56 -29.64 24.46
C GLY A 150 7.32 -31.03 25.06
N THR A 151 6.86 -31.01 26.31
CA THR A 151 6.10 -32.09 26.97
C THR A 151 4.62 -31.89 26.77
#